data_AF-A0A3Q8CMN5-F1
#
_entry.id   AF-A0A3Q8CMN5-F1
#
_cell.length_a   1.000
_cell.length_b   1.000
_cell.length_c   1.000
_cell.angle_alpha   90.00
_cell.angle_beta   90.00
_cell.angle_gamma   90.00
#
_symmetry.space_group_name_H-M   'P 1'
#
loop_
_entity.id
_entity.type
_entity.pdbx_description
1 polymer ?
#
loop_
_entity_poly.entity_id
_entity_poly.type
_entity_poly.pdbx_seq_one_letter_code
_entity_poly.pdbx_strand_id
1 'polypeptide(L)' 'MRVHVILECEETGERIYLTSKNKRNTPERLRLKKYSPKLMRKAWFVETK' A
#
# COMPACT_ATOMS: atom_id res chain seq x y z
N MET A 1 12.16 -8.53 -11.63
CA MET A 1 10.89 -9.27 -11.59
C MET A 1 9.89 -8.38 -10.87
N ARG A 2 8.80 -8.03 -11.56
CA ARG A 2 7.75 -7.19 -10.97
C ARG A 2 6.73 -8.10 -10.31
N VAL A 3 6.34 -7.77 -9.08
CA VAL A 3 5.38 -8.53 -8.29
C VAL A 3 4.18 -7.65 -8.00
N HIS A 4 3.00 -8.25 -7.88
CA HIS A 4 1.84 -7.56 -7.34
C HIS A 4 1.88 -7.57 -5.82
N VAL A 5 1.57 -6.44 -5.22
CA VAL A 5 1.52 -6.23 -3.77
C VAL A 5 0.26 -5.45 -3.43
N ILE A 6 -0.34 -5.77 -2.29
CA ILE A 6 -1.52 -5.10 -1.77
C ILE A 6 -1.08 -4.08 -0.72
N LEU A 7 -1.71 -2.91 -0.71
CA LEU A 7 -1.50 -1.92 0.33
C LEU A 7 -2.66 -1.93 1.32
N GLU A 8 -2.31 -1.94 2.60
CA GLU A 8 -3.21 -1.90 3.75
C GLU A 8 -3.14 -0.52 4.42
N CYS A 9 -4.29 0.03 4.81
CA CYS A 9 -4.32 1.29 5.57
C CYS A 9 -3.83 1.06 7.01
N GLU A 10 -2.92 1.90 7.49
CA GLU A 10 -2.36 1.83 8.84
C GLU A 10 -3.42 2.12 9.93
N GLU A 11 -4.43 2.94 9.61
CA GLU A 11 -5.47 3.36 10.56
C GLU A 11 -6.69 2.44 10.56
N THR A 12 -7.16 2.01 9.37
CA THR A 12 -8.43 1.28 9.22
C THR A 12 -8.28 -0.20 8.87
N GLY A 13 -7.07 -0.66 8.55
CA GLY A 13 -6.80 -2.04 8.10
C GLY A 13 -7.37 -2.37 6.71
N GLU A 14 -7.78 -1.36 5.93
CA GLU A 14 -8.38 -1.56 4.62
C GLU A 14 -7.36 -1.95 3.55
N ARG A 15 -7.65 -3.03 2.81
CA ARG A 15 -6.80 -3.54 1.73
C ARG A 15 -7.41 -3.27 0.36
N ILE A 16 -7.38 -2.02 -0.07
CA ILE A 16 -8.10 -1.55 -1.27
C ILE A 16 -7.22 -1.34 -2.49
N TYR A 17 -5.89 -1.24 -2.31
CA TYR A 17 -4.98 -0.91 -3.40
C TYR A 17 -4.13 -2.11 -3.81
N LEU A 18 -4.29 -2.53 -5.06
CA LEU A 18 -3.36 -3.43 -5.74
C LEU A 18 -2.35 -2.59 -6.53
N THR A 19 -1.08 -2.76 -6.22
CA THR A 19 0.02 -2.14 -6.97
C THR A 19 1.04 -3.20 -7.38
N SER A 20 1.99 -2.81 -8.20
CA SER A 20 3.07 -3.70 -8.62
C SER A 20 4.42 -3.04 -8.38
N LYS A 21 5.28 -3.73 -7.63
CA LYS A 21 6.63 -3.25 -7.29
C LYS A 21 7.71 -4.13 -7.90
N ASN A 22 8.87 -3.54 -8.16
CA ASN A 22 10.04 -4.29 -8.61
C ASN A 22 10.95 -4.55 -7.41
N LYS A 23 10.88 -5.77 -6.84
CA LYS A 23 11.66 -6.18 -5.65
C LYS A 23 13.17 -5.98 -5.79
N ARG A 24 13.70 -5.94 -7.02
CA ARG A 24 15.14 -5.73 -7.26
C ARG A 24 15.58 -4.29 -7.02
N ASN A 25 14.76 -3.32 -7.43
CA ASN A 25 15.11 -1.90 -7.35
C ASN A 25 14.60 -1.28 -6.04
N THR A 26 13.47 -1.76 -5.53
CA THR A 26 12.85 -1.32 -4.26
C THR A 26 12.62 -2.52 -3.35
N PRO A 27 13.67 -2.95 -2.60
CA PRO A 27 13.57 -4.10 -1.69
C PRO A 27 12.75 -3.76 -0.42
N GLU A 28 12.70 -2.48 -0.05
CA GLU A 28 11.94 -1.97 1.09
C GLU A 28 10.42 -2.08 0.93
N ARG A 29 9.71 -2.00 2.05
CA ARG A 29 8.24 -2.03 2.08
C ARG A 29 7.69 -0.68 1.62
N LEU A 30 6.74 -0.70 0.69
CA LEU A 30 6.10 0.52 0.22
C LEU A 30 5.25 1.15 1.33
N ARG A 31 5.44 2.45 1.55
CA ARG A 31 4.57 3.29 2.39
C ARG A 31 4.15 4.51 1.58
N LEU A 32 2.87 4.60 1.25
CA LEU A 32 2.32 5.62 0.34
C LEU A 32 1.13 6.33 0.97
N LYS A 33 1.02 7.64 0.80
CA LYS A 33 -0.23 8.37 1.12
C LYS A 33 -1.26 8.11 0.03
N LYS A 34 -2.37 7.47 0.39
CA LYS A 34 -3.51 7.22 -0.50
C LYS A 34 -4.81 7.55 0.19
N TYR A 35 -5.89 7.66 -0.58
CA TYR A 35 -7.20 8.03 -0.05
C TYR A 35 -7.87 6.82 0.61
N SER A 36 -8.33 6.96 1.85
CA SER A 36 -9.22 5.98 2.45
C SER A 36 -10.66 6.47 2.29
N PRO A 37 -11.56 5.66 1.69
CA PRO A 37 -12.97 6.01 1.60
C PRO A 37 -13.66 5.99 2.97
N LYS A 38 -13.25 5.13 3.91
CA LYS A 38 -13.81 5.11 5.27
C LYS A 38 -13.47 6.35 6.08
N LEU A 39 -12.24 6.84 5.99
CA LEU A 39 -11.81 8.05 6.71
C LEU A 39 -12.12 9.34 5.92
N MET A 40 -12.53 9.21 4.66
CA MET A 40 -12.75 10.29 3.72
C MET A 40 -11.55 11.25 3.57
N ARG A 41 -10.33 10.77 3.85
CA ARG A 41 -9.08 11.55 3.81
C ARG A 41 -7.91 10.73 3.30
N LYS A 42 -6.79 11.41 3.02
CA LYS A 42 -5.53 10.72 2.71
C LYS A 42 -4.92 10.16 4.00
N ALA A 43 -4.71 8.86 4.02
CA ALA A 43 -4.08 8.12 5.10
C ALA A 43 -2.83 7.40 4.59
N TRP A 44 -2.06 6.83 5.51
CA TRP A 44 -0.90 6.02 5.17
C TRP A 44 -1.33 4.59 4.82
N PHE A 45 -0.85 4.12 3.67
CA PHE A 45 -1.03 2.77 3.19
C PHE A 45 0.32 2.08 3.10
N VAL A 46 0.45 0.95 3.77
CA VAL A 46 1.67 0.14 3.87
C VAL A 46 1.52 -1.16 3.11
N GLU A 47 2.60 -1.63 2.52
CA GLU A 47 2.64 -2.94 1.87
C GLU A 47 2.37 -4.08 2.86
N THR A 48 1.35 -4.88 2.55
CA THR A 48 1.08 -6.11 3.29
C THR A 48 2.07 -7.21 2.88
N LYS A 49 2.31 -8.16 3.80
CA LYS A 49 3.33 -9.20 3.66
C LYS A 49 3.04 -10.17 2.51
#